data_AF-A0A1Z9M4M9-F1
#
_entry.id   AF-A0A1Z9M4M9-F1
#
_cell.length_a   1.000
_cell.length_b   1.000
_cell.length_c   1.000
_cell.angle_alpha   90.00
_cell.angle_beta   90.00
_cell.angle_gamma   90.00
#
_symmetry.space_group_name_H-M   'P 1'
#
loop_
_entity.id
_entity.type
_entity.pdbx_description
1 polymer ?
#
loop_
_entity_poly.entity_id
_entity_poly.type
_entity_poly.pdbx_seq_one_letter_code
_entity_poly.pdbx_strand_id
1 'polypeptide(L)'
;MSLNFRDDLIKASEKHFEAQIDRHRINVEILLENQVGVAEHADIMETIEKEICVIAEYEDKLSVLQKYFKSGWAAGKKKEVLNG
;
A
#
# COMPACT_ATOMS: atom_id res chain seq x y z
N MET A 1 -23.02 -5.83 -20.37
CA MET A 1 -21.78 -6.08 -19.61
C MET A 1 -21.83 -5.18 -18.38
N SER A 2 -22.15 -5.73 -17.20
CA SER A 2 -22.23 -4.92 -15.98
C SER A 2 -20.80 -4.60 -15.53
N LEU A 3 -20.40 -3.34 -15.65
CA LEU A 3 -19.12 -2.85 -15.14
C LEU A 3 -19.12 -3.00 -13.62
N ASN A 4 -18.34 -3.93 -13.10
CA ASN A 4 -18.12 -4.06 -11.66
C ASN A 4 -17.05 -3.05 -11.22
N PHE A 5 -17.41 -1.77 -11.28
CA PHE A 5 -16.55 -0.64 -10.88
C PHE A 5 -15.98 -0.79 -9.46
N ARG A 6 -16.68 -1.50 -8.58
CA ARG A 6 -16.20 -1.80 -7.23
C ARG A 6 -14.88 -2.58 -7.26
N ASP A 7 -14.83 -3.64 -8.05
CA ASP A 7 -13.67 -4.53 -8.08
C ASP A 7 -12.48 -3.84 -8.78
N ASP A 8 -12.78 -3.05 -9.82
CA ASP A 8 -11.78 -2.23 -10.50
C ASP A 8 -11.18 -1.17 -9.58
N LEU A 9 -12.01 -0.49 -8.77
CA LEU A 9 -11.54 0.47 -7.78
C LEU A 9 -10.69 -0.17 -6.68
N ILE A 10 -11.10 -1.32 -6.14
CA ILE A 10 -10.31 -2.04 -5.13
C ILE A 10 -8.95 -2.45 -5.71
N LYS A 11 -8.94 -2.97 -6.94
CA LYS A 11 -7.72 -3.38 -7.64
C LYS A 11 -6.82 -2.20 -7.98
N ALA A 12 -7.39 -1.06 -8.37
CA ALA A 12 -6.64 0.16 -8.64
C ALA A 12 -6.00 0.71 -7.36
N SER A 13 -6.73 0.73 -6.25
CA SER A 13 -6.22 1.15 -4.94
C SER A 13 -5.12 0.22 -4.43
N GLU A 14 -5.28 -1.10 -4.57
CA GLU A 14 -4.24 -2.09 -4.21
C GLU A 14 -2.93 -1.79 -4.94
N LYS A 15 -2.98 -1.69 -6.27
CA LYS A 15 -1.80 -1.35 -7.09
C LYS A 15 -1.19 0.00 -6.73
N HIS A 16 -2.02 0.99 -6.38
CA HIS A 16 -1.54 2.30 -5.99
C HIS A 16 -0.76 2.25 -4.68
N PHE A 17 -1.26 1.51 -3.68
CA PHE A 17 -0.56 1.36 -2.41
C PHE A 17 0.73 0.55 -2.55
N GLU A 18 0.71 -0.54 -3.32
CA GLU A 18 1.92 -1.31 -3.66
C GLU A 18 2.98 -0.42 -4.34
N ALA A 19 2.57 0.40 -5.32
CA ALA A 19 3.48 1.31 -6.00
C ALA A 19 4.06 2.39 -5.07
N GLN A 20 3.30 2.87 -4.08
CA GLN A 20 3.82 3.82 -3.09
C GLN A 20 4.82 3.15 -2.16
N ILE A 21 4.55 1.93 -1.70
CA ILE A 21 5.47 1.15 -0.87
C ILE A 21 6.79 0.94 -1.61
N ASP A 22 6.74 0.49 -2.86
CA ASP A 22 7.94 0.26 -3.66
C ASP A 22 8.71 1.55 -3.93
N ARG A 23 8.01 2.67 -4.18
CA ARG A 23 8.65 3.98 -4.36
C ARG A 23 9.47 4.36 -3.13
N HIS A 24 8.87 4.31 -1.94
CA HIS A 24 9.54 4.69 -0.70
C HIS A 24 10.65 3.71 -0.33
N ARG A 25 10.47 2.41 -0.60
CA ARG A 25 11.51 1.40 -0.42
C ARG A 25 12.72 1.69 -1.30
N ILE A 26 12.53 2.00 -2.58
CA ILE A 26 13.61 2.36 -3.50
C ILE A 26 14.34 3.63 -3.03
N ASN A 27 13.61 4.63 -2.51
CA ASN A 27 14.25 5.83 -1.94
C ASN A 27 15.18 5.47 -0.77
N VAL A 28 14.75 4.58 0.13
CA VAL A 28 15.58 4.10 1.24
C VAL A 28 16.83 3.38 0.72
N GLU A 29 16.70 2.47 -0.24
CA GLU A 29 17.85 1.78 -0.84
C GLU A 29 18.83 2.77 -1.48
N ILE A 30 18.34 3.77 -2.22
CA ILE A 30 19.17 4.83 -2.82
C ILE A 30 19.91 5.62 -1.74
N LEU A 31 19.26 5.93 -0.60
CA LEU A 31 19.88 6.64 0.52
C LEU A 31 20.94 5.78 1.22
N LEU A 32 20.72 4.47 1.35
CA LEU A 32 21.66 3.52 1.94
C LEU A 32 22.88 3.28 1.04
N GLU A 33 22.68 3.19 -0.28
CA GLU A 33 23.77 3.00 -1.26
C GLU A 33 24.61 4.26 -1.47
N ASN A 34 23.99 5.46 -1.47
CA ASN A 34 24.68 6.72 -1.72
C ASN A 34 25.27 7.36 -0.45
N GLN A 35 25.95 6.56 0.37
CA GLN A 35 26.63 7.03 1.59
C GLN A 35 27.79 8.01 1.30
N VAL A 36 28.25 8.08 0.04
CA VAL A 36 29.43 8.83 -0.39
C VAL A 36 29.00 10.02 -1.26
N GLY A 37 28.69 11.15 -0.64
CA GLY A 37 28.74 12.44 -1.37
C GLY A 37 27.66 13.48 -1.10
N VAL A 38 26.68 13.24 -0.23
CA VAL A 38 25.63 14.25 0.03
C VAL A 38 25.87 14.92 1.38
N ALA A 39 26.76 15.92 1.36
CA ALA A 39 26.92 16.91 2.42
C ALA A 39 25.70 17.85 2.57
N GLU A 40 24.56 17.56 1.93
CA GLU A 40 23.36 18.42 1.88
C GLU A 40 22.20 17.97 2.79
N HIS A 41 22.23 16.75 3.33
CA HIS A 41 21.30 16.32 4.37
C HIS A 41 22.09 15.93 5.62
N ALA A 42 22.18 16.85 6.58
CA ALA A 42 22.83 16.61 7.87
C ALA A 42 22.20 15.43 8.65
N ASP A 43 21.02 14.97 8.24
CA ASP A 43 20.29 13.88 8.89
C ASP A 43 19.71 12.86 7.88
N ILE A 44 20.59 12.05 7.29
CA ILE A 44 20.21 10.92 6.44
C ILE A 44 19.34 9.92 7.22
N MET A 45 19.61 9.75 8.52
CA MET A 45 18.84 8.86 9.38
C MET A 45 17.39 9.34 9.52
N GLU A 46 17.17 10.63 9.84
CA GLU A 46 15.82 11.20 9.92
C GLU A 46 15.04 11.02 8.59
N THR A 47 15.74 11.14 7.46
CA THR A 47 15.13 10.94 6.14
C THR A 47 14.72 9.48 5.91
N ILE A 48 15.59 8.52 6.26
CA ILE A 48 15.28 7.09 6.18
C ILE A 48 14.08 6.75 7.09
N GLU A 49 14.05 7.28 8.31
CA GLU A 49 12.93 7.06 9.24
C GLU A 49 11.61 7.58 8.68
N LYS A 50 11.60 8.77 8.06
CA LYS A 50 10.41 9.32 7.40
C LYS A 50 9.92 8.42 6.27
N GLU A 51 10.82 7.95 5.41
CA GLU A 51 10.44 7.05 4.31
C GLU A 51 9.87 5.72 4.83
N ILE A 52 10.48 5.14 5.88
CA ILE A 52 9.99 3.91 6.53
C ILE A 52 8.61 4.11 7.17
N CYS A 53 8.38 5.25 7.84
CA CYS A 53 7.06 5.58 8.40
C CYS A 53 5.98 5.59 7.31
N VAL A 54 6.28 6.16 6.14
CA VAL A 54 5.32 6.19 5.03
C VAL A 54 5.07 4.79 4.47
N ILE A 55 6.09 3.93 4.40
CA ILE A 55 5.92 2.51 4.02
C ILE A 55 4.95 1.83 4.99
N ALA A 56 5.16 1.98 6.30
CA ALA A 56 4.32 1.36 7.31
C ALA A 56 2.85 1.82 7.19
N GLU A 57 2.61 3.11 6.95
CA GLU A 57 1.26 3.63 6.72
C GLU A 57 0.57 3.01 5.49
N TYR A 58 1.30 2.85 4.38
CA TYR A 58 0.73 2.26 3.17
C TYR A 58 0.54 0.75 3.30
N GLU A 59 1.42 0.06 4.02
CA GLU A 59 1.28 -1.35 4.35
C GLU A 59 0.02 -1.60 5.20
N ASP A 60 -0.23 -0.75 6.20
CA ASP A 60 -1.46 -0.79 7.00
C ASP A 60 -2.71 -0.54 6.14
N LYS A 61 -2.68 0.47 5.26
CA LYS A 61 -3.79 0.76 4.33
C LYS A 61 -4.06 -0.42 3.39
N LEU A 62 -3.00 -1.05 2.87
CA LEU A 62 -3.09 -2.23 2.02
C LEU A 62 -3.66 -3.43 2.77
N SER A 63 -3.19 -3.68 4.00
CA SER A 63 -3.67 -4.74 4.88
C SER A 63 -5.16 -4.57 5.22
N VAL A 64 -5.60 -3.36 5.55
CA VAL A 64 -7.02 -3.03 5.79
C VAL A 64 -7.83 -3.24 4.50
N LEU A 65 -7.34 -2.76 3.35
CA LEU A 65 -8.01 -2.95 2.07
C LEU A 65 -8.21 -4.44 1.78
N GLN A 66 -7.17 -5.26 1.94
CA GLN A 66 -7.25 -6.69 1.70
C GLN A 66 -8.16 -7.40 2.71
N LYS A 67 -8.06 -7.07 4.00
CA LYS A 67 -8.84 -7.70 5.07
C LYS A 67 -10.35 -7.48 4.93
N TYR A 68 -10.78 -6.28 4.58
CA TYR A 68 -12.22 -5.94 4.55
C TYR A 68 -12.85 -6.01 3.16
N PHE A 69 -12.06 -5.86 2.09
CA PHE A 69 -12.58 -5.73 0.74
C PHE A 69 -12.16 -6.87 -0.21
N LYS A 70 -11.12 -7.65 0.13
CA LYS A 70 -10.64 -8.79 -0.67
C LYS A 70 -10.90 -10.14 0.00
N SER A 71 -10.66 -10.25 1.31
CA SER A 71 -11.02 -11.43 2.09
C SER A 71 -12.54 -11.51 2.24
N GLY A 72 -13.10 -12.72 2.09
CA GLY A 72 -14.52 -13.02 1.92
C GLY A 72 -15.50 -12.60 3.04
N TRP A 73 -15.15 -11.67 3.94
CA TRP A 73 -16.08 -11.10 4.91
C TRP A 73 -17.33 -10.50 4.23
N ALA A 74 -17.18 -9.90 3.05
CA ALA A 74 -18.31 -9.44 2.22
C ALA A 74 -18.90 -10.50 1.29
N ALA A 75 -18.13 -11.56 0.96
CA ALA A 75 -18.56 -12.63 0.06
C ALA A 75 -19.46 -13.67 0.78
N GLY A 76 -19.33 -13.82 2.10
CA GLY A 76 -20.14 -14.74 2.90
C GLY A 76 -21.60 -14.34 3.10
N LYS A 77 -21.96 -13.06 2.96
CA LYS A 77 -23.34 -12.58 3.20
C LYS A 77 -24.23 -12.46 1.96
N LYS A 78 -23.70 -12.70 0.75
CA LYS A 78 -24.47 -12.52 -0.50
C LYS A 78 -25.19 -13.77 -1.01
N LYS A 79 -25.02 -14.94 -0.37
CA LYS A 79 -25.62 -16.21 -0.83
C LYS A 79 -26.81 -16.73 -0.02
N GLU A 80 -27.18 -16.11 1.10
CA GLU A 80 -28.22 -16.67 2.00
C GLU A 80 -29.61 -16.02 1.90
N VAL A 81 -29.80 -14.96 1.09
CA VAL A 81 -31.09 -14.24 1.05
C VAL A 81 -31.86 -14.36 -0.28
N LEU A 82 -31.51 -15.32 -1.14
CA LEU A 82 -32.20 -15.52 -2.43
C LEU A 82 -33.07 -16.78 -2.50
N ASN A 83 -33.16 -17.59 -1.43
CA ASN A 83 -34.10 -18.70 -1.36
C ASN A 83 -34.67 -18.80 0.06
N GLY A 84 -35.79 -18.11 0.30
CA GLY A 84 -36.57 -18.15 1.53
C GLY A 84 -37.83 -17.32 1.38
#